data_AF-A0A3P7LM60-F1
#
_entry.id   AF-A0A3P7LM60-F1
#
_cell.length_a   1.000
_cell.length_b   1.000
_cell.length_c   1.000
_cell.angle_alpha   90.00
_cell.angle_beta   90.00
_cell.angle_gamma   90.00
#
_symmetry.space_group_name_H-M   'P 1'
#
loop_
_entity.id
_entity.type
_entity.pdbx_description
1 polymer ?
#
loop_
_entity_poly.entity_id
_entity_poly.type
_entity_poly.pdbx_seq_one_letter_code
_entity_poly.pdbx_strand_id
1 'polypeptide(L)'
;MSKLTVDKIHLKGLRAYYDNSTGTEVEETESMLYYKTQTFYCKVELEIPTCTADKDWTIGLVQACDFMYLANDYGGIGNSLWEFHPLKSGLRKLINDSDGRQYPFYSVNQSLYNIKRGPVRRMTLNLQIKDYFHPSVVWELPYSGGVRLSEINRKQKFLIWLVAIKYGKKTMKDEITVLKKIRWEYNLHMQVDPTMPLGKRVRKIYDVQDGGIMMADPTRIHKLPVAATFPPHCNAAQSLIWYPKDVGRHPRILVPPKQVIVPWEEWVFDMLGPSARIRKPVDVSEIGESLICV
;
A
#
# COMPACT_ATOMS: atom_id res chain seq x y z
N MET A 1 -15.13 -3.70 -39.38
CA MET A 1 -14.73 -3.06 -38.11
C MET A 1 -13.29 -3.41 -37.80
N SER A 2 -12.50 -2.46 -37.30
CA SER A 2 -11.09 -2.69 -37.00
C SER A 2 -10.94 -3.36 -35.62
N LYS A 3 -9.92 -4.23 -35.43
CA LYS A 3 -9.73 -5.00 -34.17
C LYS A 3 -9.29 -4.09 -33.01
N LEU A 4 -9.67 -4.40 -31.77
CA LEU A 4 -9.12 -3.74 -30.59
C LEU A 4 -7.65 -4.11 -30.44
N THR A 5 -6.81 -3.09 -30.34
CA THR A 5 -5.37 -3.15 -30.15
C THR A 5 -4.96 -2.02 -29.21
N VAL A 6 -3.78 -2.11 -28.59
CA VAL A 6 -3.30 -1.17 -27.57
C VAL A 6 -3.28 0.27 -28.10
N ASP A 7 -2.89 0.47 -29.37
CA ASP A 7 -2.87 1.77 -30.05
C ASP A 7 -4.23 2.48 -30.11
N LYS A 8 -5.32 1.74 -29.95
CA LYS A 8 -6.69 2.30 -29.94
C LYS A 8 -7.18 2.71 -28.56
N ILE A 9 -6.40 2.44 -27.52
CA ILE A 9 -6.70 2.89 -26.16
C ILE A 9 -6.08 4.27 -26.03
N HIS A 10 -6.86 5.30 -26.34
CA HIS A 10 -6.37 6.67 -26.35
C HIS A 10 -6.43 7.27 -24.95
N LEU A 11 -5.28 7.65 -24.39
CA LEU A 11 -5.23 8.42 -23.16
C LEU A 11 -5.63 9.87 -23.44
N LYS A 12 -6.78 10.31 -22.92
CA LYS A 12 -7.30 11.68 -23.05
C LYS A 12 -6.84 12.57 -21.90
N GLY A 13 -6.78 12.01 -20.69
CA GLY A 13 -6.40 12.75 -19.49
C GLY A 13 -5.70 11.87 -18.47
N LEU A 14 -4.69 12.43 -17.81
CA LEU A 14 -3.99 11.79 -16.71
C LEU A 14 -3.61 12.85 -15.68
N ARG A 15 -4.15 12.74 -14.47
CA ARG A 15 -3.86 13.65 -13.37
C ARG A 15 -3.55 12.85 -12.12
N ALA A 16 -2.40 13.10 -11.52
CA ALA A 16 -2.07 12.60 -10.20
C ALA A 16 -1.76 13.81 -9.31
N TYR A 17 -2.38 13.88 -8.14
CA TYR A 17 -2.28 15.02 -7.24
C TYR A 17 -2.65 14.65 -5.80
N TYR A 18 -2.07 15.37 -4.83
CA TYR A 18 -2.57 15.40 -3.46
C TYR A 18 -3.73 16.39 -3.38
N ASP A 19 -4.82 16.00 -2.72
CA ASP A 19 -6.00 16.83 -2.58
C ASP A 19 -5.76 17.93 -1.54
N ASN A 20 -5.55 19.15 -2.03
CA ASN A 20 -5.31 20.34 -1.21
C ASN A 20 -6.52 20.75 -0.34
N SER A 21 -7.71 20.18 -0.59
CA SER A 21 -8.88 20.37 0.28
C SER A 21 -8.89 19.43 1.49
N THR A 22 -7.98 18.45 1.52
CA THR A 22 -7.81 17.51 2.63
C THR A 22 -6.47 17.75 3.33
N GLY A 23 -6.41 17.41 4.61
CA GLY A 23 -5.18 17.36 5.40
C GLY A 23 -5.22 16.18 6.36
N THR A 24 -4.15 15.99 7.13
CA THR A 24 -4.16 14.96 8.18
C THR A 24 -5.09 15.37 9.32
N GLU A 25 -6.12 14.55 9.53
CA GLU A 25 -7.09 14.65 10.63
C GLU A 25 -6.71 13.65 11.72
N VAL A 26 -6.88 14.02 12.99
CA VAL A 26 -6.58 13.15 14.13
C VAL A 26 -7.76 13.05 15.08
N GLU A 27 -7.98 11.87 15.65
CA GLU A 27 -8.97 11.61 16.69
C GLU A 27 -8.28 10.85 17.84
N GLU A 28 -8.39 11.39 19.05
CA GLU A 28 -7.80 10.80 20.25
C GLU A 28 -8.89 10.13 21.10
N THR A 29 -8.70 8.84 21.41
CA THR A 29 -9.48 8.12 22.43
C THR A 29 -8.59 7.81 23.65
N GLU A 30 -9.15 7.28 24.72
CA GLU A 30 -8.36 6.92 25.90
C GLU A 30 -7.25 5.91 25.61
N SER A 31 -7.46 5.01 24.65
CA SER A 31 -6.55 3.92 24.32
C SER A 31 -5.70 4.17 23.06
N MET A 32 -6.17 5.00 22.13
CA MET A 32 -5.55 5.14 20.80
C MET A 32 -5.60 6.53 20.21
N LEU A 33 -4.72 6.73 19.23
CA LEU A 33 -4.75 7.77 18.23
C LEU A 33 -5.22 7.17 16.90
N TYR A 34 -6.28 7.72 16.34
CA TYR A 34 -6.66 7.52 14.95
C TYR A 34 -6.18 8.71 14.14
N TYR A 35 -5.72 8.47 12.93
CA TYR A 35 -5.48 9.57 12.01
C TYR A 35 -5.83 9.19 10.59
N LYS A 36 -6.32 10.16 9.84
CA LYS A 36 -6.61 10.03 8.42
C LYS A 36 -5.73 11.00 7.66
N THR A 37 -4.95 10.51 6.72
CA THR A 37 -3.98 11.34 6.00
C THR A 37 -4.61 12.17 4.89
N GLN A 38 -3.86 13.16 4.39
CA GLN A 38 -4.18 13.81 3.12
C GLN A 38 -4.44 12.77 2.03
N THR A 39 -5.45 13.01 1.19
CA THR A 39 -5.82 12.07 0.12
C THR A 39 -4.98 12.29 -1.13
N PHE A 40 -4.43 11.21 -1.67
CA PHE A 40 -3.85 11.17 -3.00
C PHE A 40 -4.88 10.67 -4.03
N TYR A 41 -4.87 11.29 -5.21
CA TYR A 41 -5.65 10.83 -6.36
C TYR A 41 -4.75 10.57 -7.56
N CYS A 42 -5.05 9.50 -8.30
CA CYS A 42 -4.63 9.31 -9.68
C CYS A 42 -5.88 9.07 -10.53
N LYS A 43 -6.20 9.98 -11.46
CA LYS A 43 -7.37 9.92 -12.33
C LYS A 43 -6.93 9.80 -13.79
N VAL A 44 -7.55 8.88 -14.51
CA VAL A 44 -7.25 8.55 -15.90
C VAL A 44 -8.55 8.61 -16.70
N GLU A 45 -8.51 9.32 -17.82
CA GLU A 45 -9.57 9.35 -18.81
C GLU A 45 -9.05 8.71 -20.11
N LEU A 46 -9.75 7.69 -20.59
CA LEU A 46 -9.43 6.96 -21.82
C LEU A 46 -10.59 7.06 -22.79
N GLU A 47 -10.29 7.01 -24.09
CA GLU A 47 -11.27 6.78 -25.14
C GLU A 47 -10.93 5.50 -25.88
N ILE A 48 -11.96 4.69 -26.12
CA ILE A 48 -11.88 3.52 -26.99
C ILE A 48 -12.84 3.75 -28.15
N PRO A 49 -12.38 3.71 -29.41
CA PRO A 49 -13.24 3.88 -30.58
C PRO A 49 -14.09 2.63 -30.81
N THR A 50 -15.09 2.75 -31.69
CA THR A 50 -15.85 1.58 -32.15
C THR A 50 -14.92 0.58 -32.83
N CYS A 51 -14.86 -0.64 -32.31
CA CYS A 51 -13.94 -1.69 -32.76
C CYS A 51 -14.48 -3.09 -32.44
N THR A 52 -13.67 -4.12 -32.65
CA THR A 52 -14.01 -5.50 -32.28
C THR A 52 -12.91 -6.12 -31.44
N ALA A 53 -13.23 -6.50 -30.21
CA ALA A 53 -12.30 -7.21 -29.33
C ALA A 53 -12.28 -8.71 -29.70
N ASP A 54 -11.12 -9.21 -30.10
CA ASP A 54 -10.91 -10.63 -30.45
C ASP A 54 -10.76 -11.53 -29.22
N LYS A 55 -10.49 -10.93 -28.07
CA LYS A 55 -10.32 -11.51 -26.74
C LYS A 55 -11.05 -10.67 -25.69
N ASP A 56 -11.12 -11.19 -24.48
CA ASP A 56 -11.43 -10.38 -23.33
C ASP A 56 -10.21 -9.51 -22.98
N TRP A 57 -10.47 -8.28 -22.53
CA TRP A 57 -9.46 -7.35 -22.06
C TRP A 57 -9.85 -6.79 -20.70
N THR A 58 -8.85 -6.39 -19.92
CA THR A 58 -9.05 -5.47 -18.81
C THR A 58 -8.07 -4.32 -18.93
N ILE A 59 -8.57 -3.10 -18.77
CA ILE A 59 -7.74 -1.90 -18.68
C ILE A 59 -7.88 -1.37 -17.26
N GLY A 60 -6.77 -1.11 -16.58
CA GLY A 60 -6.85 -0.70 -15.19
C GLY A 60 -5.57 -0.16 -14.59
N LEU A 61 -5.67 0.31 -13.35
CA LEU A 61 -4.60 0.87 -12.55
C LEU A 61 -4.12 -0.17 -11.54
N VAL A 62 -2.82 -0.42 -11.55
CA VAL A 62 -2.10 -1.28 -10.62
C VAL A 62 -1.26 -0.38 -9.74
N GLN A 63 -1.37 -0.49 -8.42
CA GLN A 63 -0.46 0.16 -7.48
C GLN A 63 0.42 -0.89 -6.79
N ALA A 64 1.65 -0.51 -6.49
CA ALA A 64 2.53 -1.28 -5.62
C ALA A 64 3.37 -0.36 -4.74
N CYS A 65 3.64 -0.80 -3.52
CA CYS A 65 4.57 -0.15 -2.61
C CYS A 65 5.97 -0.73 -2.81
N ASP A 66 6.98 0.14 -3.05
CA ASP A 66 8.39 -0.26 -3.21
C ASP A 66 9.29 0.21 -2.06
N PHE A 67 8.75 1.01 -1.13
CA PHE A 67 9.42 1.40 0.09
C PHE A 67 8.40 1.76 1.17
N MET A 68 8.64 1.30 2.40
CA MET A 68 7.87 1.65 3.57
C MET A 68 8.78 1.84 4.78
N TYR A 69 8.55 2.93 5.50
CA TYR A 69 9.01 3.16 6.86
C TYR A 69 7.83 3.73 7.63
N LEU A 70 7.23 2.94 8.52
CA LEU A 70 6.12 3.37 9.35
C LEU A 70 6.43 2.98 10.80
N ALA A 71 6.89 3.96 11.58
CA ALA A 71 7.41 3.78 12.92
C ALA A 71 6.64 4.64 13.92
N ASN A 72 6.34 4.06 15.08
CA ASN A 72 5.80 4.73 16.24
C ASN A 72 6.86 4.66 17.36
N ASP A 73 7.35 5.81 17.83
CA ASP A 73 8.33 5.89 18.91
C ASP A 73 7.61 6.02 20.27
N TYR A 74 8.11 5.27 21.25
CA TYR A 74 7.58 5.26 22.62
C TYR A 74 8.66 5.77 23.59
N GLY A 75 8.89 7.08 23.58
CA GLY A 75 9.72 7.78 24.55
C GLY A 75 11.18 7.32 24.59
N GLY A 76 11.72 6.88 23.45
CA GLY A 76 13.11 6.42 23.34
C GLY A 76 13.42 5.06 23.98
N ILE A 77 12.41 4.30 24.46
CA ILE A 77 12.57 2.92 24.94
C ILE A 77 12.57 1.92 23.77
N GLY A 78 11.98 2.30 22.64
CA GLY A 78 11.94 1.49 21.45
C GLY A 78 10.87 1.99 20.48
N ASN A 79 10.71 1.26 19.39
CA ASN A 79 9.80 1.61 18.31
C ASN A 79 8.91 0.43 17.94
N SER A 80 7.64 0.67 17.64
CA SER A 80 6.84 -0.29 16.87
C SER A 80 6.89 0.09 15.39
N LEU A 81 7.20 -0.88 14.52
CA LEU A 81 7.29 -0.68 13.09
C LEU A 81 6.29 -1.58 12.37
N TRP A 82 5.52 -1.00 11.47
CA TRP A 82 4.86 -1.77 10.43
C TRP A 82 5.89 -2.14 9.37
N GLU A 83 5.97 -3.42 9.05
CA GLU A 83 6.94 -3.95 8.11
C GLU A 83 6.28 -4.94 7.14
N PHE A 84 6.76 -4.93 5.90
CA PHE A 84 6.43 -5.98 4.95
C PHE A 84 7.59 -6.95 4.84
N HIS A 85 7.38 -8.22 5.21
CA HIS A 85 8.40 -9.25 5.09
C HIS A 85 9.02 -9.36 3.69
N PRO A 86 8.25 -9.33 2.57
CA PRO A 86 8.85 -9.44 1.25
C PRO A 86 9.83 -8.29 0.91
N LEU A 87 9.61 -7.07 1.42
CA LEU A 87 10.54 -5.96 1.23
C LEU A 87 11.75 -6.08 2.17
N LYS A 88 11.52 -6.37 3.45
CA LYS A 88 12.57 -6.44 4.46
C LYS A 88 13.58 -7.56 4.20
N SER A 89 13.09 -8.75 3.82
CA SER A 89 13.93 -9.90 3.45
C SER A 89 14.65 -9.72 2.10
N GLY A 90 14.25 -8.75 1.29
CA GLY A 90 14.75 -8.57 -0.07
C GLY A 90 14.20 -9.57 -1.10
N LEU A 91 13.28 -10.47 -0.70
CA LEU A 91 12.65 -11.44 -1.60
C LEU A 91 11.83 -10.77 -2.71
N ARG A 92 11.28 -9.57 -2.46
CA ARG A 92 10.62 -8.74 -3.45
C ARG A 92 11.09 -7.29 -3.33
N LYS A 93 11.16 -6.62 -4.48
CA LYS A 93 11.45 -5.17 -4.54
C LYS A 93 10.22 -4.29 -4.40
N LEU A 94 9.03 -4.89 -4.48
CA LEU A 94 7.74 -4.22 -4.33
C LEU A 94 6.66 -5.23 -3.96
N ILE A 95 5.55 -4.72 -3.46
CA ILE A 95 4.35 -5.50 -3.09
C ILE A 95 3.14 -4.83 -3.69
N ASN A 96 2.25 -5.62 -4.30
CA ASN A 96 1.00 -5.12 -4.87
C ASN A 96 0.13 -4.46 -3.78
N ASP A 97 -0.58 -3.40 -4.13
CA ASP A 97 -1.41 -2.64 -3.20
C ASP A 97 -2.89 -2.70 -3.59
N SER A 98 -3.39 -3.89 -3.89
CA SER A 98 -4.81 -4.12 -4.21
C SER A 98 -5.68 -4.26 -2.96
N ASP A 99 -6.99 -4.14 -3.18
CA ASP A 99 -8.04 -4.56 -2.24
C ASP A 99 -8.13 -6.09 -2.03
N GLY A 100 -7.27 -6.87 -2.68
CA GLY A 100 -7.22 -8.33 -2.58
C GLY A 100 -8.31 -9.06 -3.36
N ARG A 101 -9.22 -8.37 -4.06
CA ARG A 101 -10.35 -8.99 -4.77
C ARG A 101 -10.03 -9.38 -6.21
N GLN A 102 -9.28 -8.55 -6.92
CA GLN A 102 -8.90 -8.81 -8.31
C GLN A 102 -7.50 -8.27 -8.63
N TYR A 103 -6.48 -9.11 -8.43
CA TYR A 103 -5.13 -8.80 -8.87
C TYR A 103 -5.05 -8.63 -10.40
N PRO A 104 -4.20 -7.72 -10.91
CA PRO A 104 -3.28 -6.83 -10.19
C PRO A 104 -3.91 -5.51 -9.71
N PHE A 105 -5.19 -5.28 -9.96
CA PHE A 105 -5.77 -3.93 -9.93
C PHE A 105 -5.99 -3.41 -8.51
N TYR A 106 -5.80 -2.10 -8.33
CA TYR A 106 -5.90 -1.44 -7.02
C TYR A 106 -7.27 -1.67 -6.36
N SER A 107 -8.35 -1.48 -7.12
CA SER A 107 -9.73 -1.71 -6.67
C SER A 107 -10.66 -2.12 -7.81
N VAL A 108 -11.52 -3.10 -7.54
CA VAL A 108 -12.53 -3.58 -8.50
C VAL A 108 -13.58 -2.54 -8.90
N ASN A 109 -13.81 -1.53 -8.06
CA ASN A 109 -14.93 -0.59 -8.24
C ASN A 109 -14.59 0.60 -9.14
N GLN A 110 -13.33 1.05 -9.12
CA GLN A 110 -12.95 2.34 -9.70
C GLN A 110 -11.65 2.29 -10.50
N SER A 111 -10.84 1.25 -10.34
CA SER A 111 -9.50 1.22 -10.93
C SER A 111 -9.41 0.41 -12.22
N LEU A 112 -10.45 -0.32 -12.62
CA LEU A 112 -10.42 -1.18 -13.80
C LEU A 112 -11.72 -1.14 -14.61
N TYR A 113 -11.62 -1.52 -15.88
CA TYR A 113 -12.75 -1.76 -16.77
C TYR A 113 -12.52 -3.03 -17.60
N ASN A 114 -13.53 -3.90 -17.66
CA ASN A 114 -13.50 -5.15 -18.40
C ASN A 114 -14.19 -5.01 -19.76
N ILE A 115 -13.50 -5.35 -20.83
CA ILE A 115 -14.05 -5.39 -22.20
C ILE A 115 -14.21 -6.85 -22.60
N LYS A 116 -15.44 -7.25 -22.90
CA LYS A 116 -15.73 -8.61 -23.39
C LYS A 116 -15.39 -8.75 -24.86
N ARG A 117 -14.98 -9.96 -25.24
CA ARG A 117 -14.82 -10.36 -26.65
C ARG A 117 -16.10 -10.06 -27.43
N GLY A 118 -15.97 -9.40 -28.57
CA GLY A 118 -17.08 -9.02 -29.44
C GLY A 118 -17.05 -7.56 -29.92
N PRO A 119 -18.16 -7.04 -30.46
CA PRO A 119 -18.27 -5.64 -30.85
C PRO A 119 -18.15 -4.71 -29.65
N VAL A 120 -17.32 -3.66 -29.79
CA VAL A 120 -17.12 -2.61 -28.79
C VAL A 120 -17.60 -1.31 -29.40
N ARG A 121 -18.55 -0.63 -28.75
CA ARG A 121 -18.98 0.71 -29.14
C ARG A 121 -17.99 1.75 -28.62
N ARG A 122 -17.90 2.89 -29.30
CA ARG A 122 -17.12 4.03 -28.80
C ARG A 122 -17.53 4.35 -27.35
N MET A 123 -16.54 4.50 -26.47
CA MET A 123 -16.75 4.80 -25.06
C MET A 123 -15.61 5.63 -24.48
N THR A 124 -15.95 6.43 -23.46
CA THR A 124 -15.00 7.11 -22.58
C THR A 124 -14.97 6.38 -21.25
N LEU A 125 -13.78 6.05 -20.76
CA LEU A 125 -13.56 5.36 -19.50
C LEU A 125 -12.87 6.29 -18.51
N ASN A 126 -13.39 6.35 -17.29
CA ASN A 126 -12.77 7.05 -16.18
C ASN A 126 -12.31 6.01 -15.15
N LEU A 127 -11.00 5.94 -14.93
CA LEU A 127 -10.39 5.07 -13.93
C LEU A 127 -9.73 5.94 -12.86
N GLN A 128 -9.78 5.51 -11.61
CA GLN A 128 -9.09 6.22 -10.54
C GLN A 128 -8.52 5.32 -9.45
N ILE A 129 -7.45 5.83 -8.84
CA ILE A 129 -7.00 5.49 -7.51
C ILE A 129 -7.34 6.67 -6.61
N LYS A 130 -7.97 6.38 -5.48
CA LYS A 130 -8.12 7.27 -4.34
C LYS A 130 -7.45 6.55 -3.19
N ASP A 131 -6.41 7.16 -2.65
CA ASP A 131 -5.61 6.56 -1.59
C ASP A 131 -5.41 7.54 -0.44
N TYR A 132 -5.56 7.03 0.77
CA TYR A 132 -5.32 7.70 2.04
C TYR A 132 -5.17 6.62 3.10
N PHE A 133 -4.38 6.92 4.11
CA PHE A 133 -4.12 6.01 5.21
C PHE A 133 -5.01 6.36 6.38
N HIS A 134 -5.56 5.34 7.03
CA HIS A 134 -6.45 5.52 8.17
C HIS A 134 -6.13 4.53 9.31
N PRO A 135 -4.89 4.56 9.84
CA PRO A 135 -4.49 3.61 10.87
C PRO A 135 -4.96 4.02 12.27
N SER A 136 -4.93 3.06 13.19
CA SER A 136 -4.96 3.30 14.63
C SER A 136 -3.61 2.98 15.28
N VAL A 137 -3.23 3.79 16.27
CA VAL A 137 -1.97 3.66 17.02
C VAL A 137 -2.28 3.68 18.51
N VAL A 138 -1.84 2.65 19.24
CA VAL A 138 -2.02 2.60 20.70
C VAL A 138 -1.12 3.60 21.40
N TRP A 139 -1.65 4.27 22.43
CA TRP A 139 -0.85 5.18 23.25
C TRP A 139 0.25 4.46 24.02
N GLU A 140 -0.01 3.25 24.47
CA GLU A 140 0.90 2.45 25.29
C GLU A 140 0.89 1.00 24.81
N LEU A 141 2.06 0.36 24.81
CA LEU A 141 2.17 -1.06 24.49
C LEU A 141 2.00 -1.89 25.76
N PRO A 142 1.42 -3.11 25.70
CA PRO A 142 1.15 -3.94 26.88
C PRO A 142 2.35 -4.20 27.82
N TYR A 143 3.57 -4.04 27.32
CA TYR A 143 4.83 -4.32 28.04
C TYR A 143 5.77 -3.12 28.11
N SER A 144 5.35 -1.92 27.69
CA SER A 144 6.19 -0.71 27.76
C SER A 144 6.24 -0.10 29.16
N GLY A 145 5.41 -0.56 30.10
CA GLY A 145 5.49 -0.19 31.52
C GLY A 145 5.13 1.27 31.78
N GLY A 146 4.06 1.78 31.17
CA GLY A 146 3.62 3.17 31.28
C GLY A 146 4.19 4.09 30.20
N VAL A 147 5.04 3.59 29.31
CA VAL A 147 5.72 4.41 28.31
C VAL A 147 4.86 4.58 27.08
N ARG A 148 4.67 5.85 26.73
CA ARG A 148 3.65 6.28 25.79
C ARG A 148 4.25 6.79 24.48
N LEU A 149 3.43 6.72 23.44
CA LEU A 149 3.69 7.24 22.11
C LEU A 149 4.16 8.70 22.19
N SER A 150 5.31 8.97 21.56
CA SER A 150 5.91 10.31 21.47
C SER A 150 6.06 10.78 20.03
N GLU A 151 6.21 9.89 19.07
CA GLU A 151 6.32 10.26 17.66
C GLU A 151 5.69 9.23 16.73
N ILE A 152 5.17 9.69 15.60
CA ILE A 152 4.78 8.85 14.46
C ILE A 152 5.54 9.34 13.24
N ASN A 153 6.22 8.42 12.57
CA ASN A 153 6.96 8.68 11.35
C ASN A 153 6.48 7.73 10.25
N ARG A 154 5.95 8.29 9.16
CA ARG A 154 5.50 7.55 7.99
C ARG A 154 6.21 8.07 6.75
N LYS A 155 6.85 7.18 6.01
CA LYS A 155 7.46 7.43 4.70
C LYS A 155 7.15 6.24 3.81
N GLN A 156 6.44 6.45 2.72
CA GLN A 156 6.10 5.40 1.77
C GLN A 156 6.30 5.88 0.35
N LYS A 157 6.61 4.94 -0.53
CA LYS A 157 6.80 5.21 -1.95
C LYS A 157 6.03 4.17 -2.76
N PHE A 158 5.36 4.65 -3.79
CA PHE A 158 4.44 3.87 -4.57
C PHE A 158 4.70 4.06 -6.06
N LEU A 159 4.41 3.01 -6.80
CA LEU A 159 4.38 3.00 -8.25
C LEU A 159 2.97 2.65 -8.69
N ILE A 160 2.47 3.40 -9.67
CA ILE A 160 1.19 3.14 -10.33
C ILE A 160 1.47 2.83 -11.80
N TRP A 161 0.85 1.79 -12.33
CA TRP A 161 0.84 1.48 -13.75
C TRP A 161 -0.59 1.50 -14.28
N LEU A 162 -0.82 2.25 -15.34
CA LEU A 162 -1.97 2.04 -16.20
C LEU A 162 -1.63 0.91 -17.16
N VAL A 163 -2.39 -0.18 -17.12
CA VAL A 163 -2.13 -1.39 -17.90
C VAL A 163 -3.33 -1.80 -18.73
N ALA A 164 -3.06 -2.39 -19.89
CA ALA A 164 -4.03 -3.13 -20.68
C ALA A 164 -3.61 -4.60 -20.69
N ILE A 165 -4.48 -5.48 -20.20
CA ILE A 165 -4.29 -6.93 -20.18
C ILE A 165 -5.21 -7.52 -21.24
N LYS A 166 -4.63 -8.19 -22.24
CA LYS A 166 -5.36 -9.01 -23.20
C LYS A 166 -5.27 -10.46 -22.77
N TYR A 167 -6.40 -11.07 -22.47
CA TYR A 167 -6.41 -12.42 -21.90
C TYR A 167 -6.15 -13.50 -22.95
N GLY A 168 -5.25 -14.42 -22.58
CA GLY A 168 -4.96 -15.61 -23.34
C GLY A 168 -6.15 -16.58 -23.36
N LYS A 169 -6.08 -17.60 -24.22
CA LYS A 169 -6.90 -18.83 -24.03
C LYS A 169 -6.16 -19.71 -23.02
N LYS A 170 -6.81 -20.76 -22.49
CA LYS A 170 -6.26 -21.68 -21.46
C LYS A 170 -4.77 -22.08 -21.61
N THR A 171 -4.23 -22.15 -22.83
CA THR A 171 -2.84 -22.54 -23.13
C THR A 171 -1.89 -21.37 -23.46
N MET A 172 -2.39 -20.14 -23.57
CA MET A 172 -1.61 -18.95 -23.92
C MET A 172 -1.53 -18.00 -22.72
N LYS A 173 -0.36 -17.39 -22.52
CA LYS A 173 -0.15 -16.39 -21.48
C LYS A 173 -0.93 -15.11 -21.80
N ASP A 174 -1.31 -14.40 -20.76
CA ASP A 174 -1.88 -13.06 -20.88
C ASP A 174 -0.83 -12.07 -21.41
N GLU A 175 -1.26 -11.18 -22.30
CA GLU A 175 -0.42 -10.11 -22.82
C GLU A 175 -0.67 -8.85 -21.99
N ILE A 176 0.32 -8.42 -21.22
CA ILE A 176 0.24 -7.23 -20.37
C ILE A 176 1.04 -6.09 -21.02
N THR A 177 0.35 -4.99 -21.33
CA THR A 177 0.98 -3.77 -21.86
C THR A 177 0.84 -2.63 -20.86
N VAL A 178 1.96 -1.99 -20.52
CA VAL A 178 1.98 -0.78 -19.68
C VAL A 178 1.79 0.45 -20.57
N LEU A 179 0.74 1.22 -20.32
CA LEU A 179 0.43 2.45 -21.05
C LEU A 179 1.09 3.67 -20.40
N LYS A 180 1.09 3.72 -19.06
CA LYS A 180 1.71 4.79 -18.27
C LYS A 180 2.23 4.25 -16.95
N LYS A 181 3.25 4.91 -16.42
CA LYS A 181 3.81 4.66 -15.09
C LYS A 181 3.94 5.99 -14.35
N ILE A 182 3.54 5.97 -13.08
CA ILE A 182 3.55 7.12 -12.17
C ILE A 182 4.24 6.68 -10.89
N ARG A 183 4.95 7.60 -10.25
CA ARG A 183 5.47 7.46 -8.91
C ARG A 183 4.86 8.53 -8.03
N TRP A 184 4.48 8.15 -6.81
CA TRP A 184 4.12 9.11 -5.78
C TRP A 184 4.72 8.66 -4.45
N GLU A 185 4.98 9.62 -3.57
CA GLU A 185 5.61 9.39 -2.28
C GLU A 185 4.75 10.03 -1.18
N TYR A 186 4.75 9.48 0.02
CA TYR A 186 4.00 10.05 1.13
C TYR A 186 4.88 10.15 2.36
N ASN A 187 4.96 11.34 2.95
CA ASN A 187 5.75 11.63 4.13
C ASN A 187 4.87 12.32 5.19
N LEU A 188 4.85 11.77 6.39
CA LEU A 188 4.15 12.33 7.53
C LEU A 188 5.01 12.13 8.78
N HIS A 189 5.13 13.20 9.56
CA HIS A 189 5.73 13.14 10.89
C HIS A 189 4.80 13.83 11.88
N MET A 190 4.49 13.17 12.99
CA MET A 190 3.68 13.74 14.07
C MET A 190 4.45 13.68 15.38
N GLN A 191 4.42 14.78 16.12
CA GLN A 191 4.96 14.87 17.47
C GLN A 191 3.82 14.78 18.47
N VAL A 192 3.97 13.89 19.45
CA VAL A 192 2.97 13.57 20.47
C VAL A 192 3.57 13.87 21.85
N ASP A 193 2.80 14.58 22.67
CA ASP A 193 3.09 14.76 24.09
C ASP A 193 2.08 13.96 24.91
N PRO A 194 2.47 12.81 25.47
CA PRO A 194 1.56 11.95 26.21
C PRO A 194 1.16 12.48 27.59
N THR A 195 1.76 13.59 28.04
CA THR A 195 1.42 14.27 29.32
C THR A 195 0.25 15.24 29.16
N MET A 196 -0.05 15.63 27.92
CA MET A 196 -1.16 16.50 27.61
C MET A 196 -2.51 15.79 27.78
N PRO A 197 -3.58 16.54 28.09
CA PRO A 197 -4.92 15.99 28.15
C PRO A 197 -5.36 15.43 26.79
N LEU A 198 -6.31 14.50 26.83
CA LEU A 198 -6.92 13.91 25.64
C LEU A 198 -7.47 15.01 24.70
N GLY A 199 -7.24 14.84 23.40
CA GLY A 199 -7.56 15.81 22.35
C GLY A 199 -6.48 16.88 22.15
N LYS A 200 -5.38 16.84 22.90
CA LYS A 200 -4.26 17.81 22.81
C LYS A 200 -2.88 17.15 22.85
N ARG A 201 -2.81 15.81 22.76
CA ARG A 201 -1.55 15.06 22.79
C ARG A 201 -0.78 15.24 21.50
N VAL A 202 -1.46 15.22 20.35
CA VAL A 202 -0.80 15.58 19.08
C VAL A 202 -0.45 17.06 19.10
N ARG A 203 0.86 17.37 19.09
CA ARG A 203 1.38 18.74 19.22
C ARG A 203 1.66 19.38 17.88
N LYS A 204 2.20 18.60 16.94
CA LYS A 204 2.58 19.06 15.61
C LYS A 204 2.39 17.94 14.59
N ILE A 205 1.94 18.33 13.41
CA ILE A 205 1.77 17.46 12.25
C ILE A 205 2.56 18.11 11.10
N TYR A 206 3.55 17.39 10.59
CA TYR A 206 4.32 17.74 9.41
C TYR A 206 3.88 16.81 8.27
N ASP A 207 2.93 17.30 7.46
CA ASP A 207 2.32 16.59 6.34
C ASP A 207 2.54 17.41 5.07
N VAL A 208 3.80 17.52 4.65
CA VAL A 208 4.20 18.26 3.45
C VAL A 208 4.84 17.29 2.48
N GLN A 209 4.25 17.20 1.28
CA GLN A 209 4.67 16.25 0.26
C GLN A 209 5.70 16.89 -0.69
N ASP A 210 6.95 16.93 -0.23
CA ASP A 210 8.09 17.48 -1.00
C ASP A 210 8.59 16.51 -2.10
N GLY A 211 8.30 15.21 -1.93
CA GLY A 211 8.59 14.13 -2.86
C GLY A 211 7.55 14.07 -3.97
N GLY A 212 7.71 14.97 -4.95
CA GLY A 212 6.73 15.20 -6.01
C GLY A 212 6.29 13.94 -6.75
N ILE A 213 5.04 13.98 -7.20
CA ILE A 213 4.49 12.99 -8.12
C ILE A 213 5.32 13.02 -9.41
N MET A 214 5.91 11.89 -9.80
CA MET A 214 6.76 11.80 -10.97
C MET A 214 6.10 10.92 -12.03
N MET A 215 5.92 11.48 -13.22
CA MET A 215 5.50 10.71 -14.38
C MET A 215 6.74 10.06 -15.00
N ALA A 216 6.68 8.77 -15.25
CA ALA A 216 7.79 8.08 -15.89
C ALA A 216 7.98 8.55 -17.34
N ASP A 217 9.23 8.57 -17.78
CA ASP A 217 9.62 8.90 -19.15
C ASP A 217 8.83 8.04 -20.16
N PRO A 218 8.07 8.66 -21.08
CA PRO A 218 7.26 7.95 -22.07
C PRO A 218 8.10 7.25 -23.15
N THR A 219 9.38 7.61 -23.31
CA THR A 219 10.29 6.99 -24.28
C THR A 219 10.87 5.67 -23.79
N ARG A 220 10.79 5.40 -22.49
CA ARG A 220 11.27 4.15 -21.89
C ARG A 220 10.19 3.08 -21.93
N ILE A 221 10.59 1.88 -22.30
CA ILE A 221 9.72 0.70 -22.18
C ILE A 221 9.62 0.31 -20.71
N HIS A 222 8.42 0.38 -20.15
CA HIS A 222 8.14 -0.07 -18.79
C HIS A 222 7.47 -1.44 -18.84
N LYS A 223 7.96 -2.38 -18.04
CA LYS A 223 7.28 -3.67 -17.80
C LYS A 223 6.59 -3.62 -16.45
N LEU A 224 5.44 -4.28 -16.34
CA LEU A 224 4.80 -4.52 -15.05
C LEU A 224 5.61 -5.61 -14.32
N PRO A 225 6.20 -5.33 -13.15
CA PRO A 225 6.94 -6.34 -12.41
C PRO A 225 6.00 -7.46 -11.99
N VAL A 226 6.44 -8.72 -12.09
CA VAL A 226 5.60 -9.88 -11.75
C VAL A 226 5.09 -9.76 -10.31
N ALA A 227 5.92 -9.32 -9.37
CA ALA A 227 5.52 -9.11 -7.97
C ALA A 227 4.34 -8.14 -7.77
N ALA A 228 4.03 -7.29 -8.76
CA ALA A 228 2.87 -6.41 -8.75
C ALA A 228 1.58 -7.11 -9.23
N THR A 229 1.65 -8.39 -9.64
CA THR A 229 0.52 -9.10 -10.27
C THR A 229 -0.08 -10.23 -9.47
N PHE A 230 0.47 -10.53 -8.29
CA PHE A 230 0.01 -11.67 -7.49
C PHE A 230 0.19 -11.38 -5.99
N PRO A 231 -0.54 -12.10 -5.13
CA PRO A 231 -0.47 -11.93 -3.68
C PRO A 231 0.94 -12.10 -3.09
N PRO A 232 1.15 -11.65 -1.84
CA PRO A 232 0.20 -10.91 -1.03
C PRO A 232 0.11 -9.44 -1.46
N HIS A 233 -0.97 -8.78 -1.07
CA HIS A 233 -1.06 -7.32 -1.13
C HIS A 233 -0.54 -6.70 0.18
N CYS A 234 -0.25 -5.39 0.17
CA CYS A 234 0.32 -4.65 1.31
C CYS A 234 -0.36 -5.00 2.64
N ASN A 235 -1.69 -4.84 2.72
CA ASN A 235 -2.44 -5.04 3.97
C ASN A 235 -2.42 -6.49 4.47
N ALA A 236 -2.24 -7.48 3.59
CA ALA A 236 -2.12 -8.88 3.99
C ALA A 236 -0.68 -9.26 4.39
N ALA A 237 0.32 -8.59 3.83
CA ALA A 237 1.74 -8.89 4.02
C ALA A 237 2.35 -8.19 5.26
N GLN A 238 1.67 -7.19 5.82
CA GLN A 238 2.20 -6.37 6.89
C GLN A 238 2.14 -7.04 8.26
N SER A 239 3.15 -6.76 9.06
CA SER A 239 3.21 -7.10 10.48
C SER A 239 3.62 -5.89 11.29
N LEU A 240 3.07 -5.73 12.50
CA LEU A 240 3.53 -4.75 13.46
C LEU A 240 4.52 -5.44 14.41
N ILE A 241 5.74 -4.94 14.50
CA ILE A 241 6.80 -5.51 15.33
C ILE A 241 7.37 -4.43 16.23
N TRP A 242 7.51 -4.75 17.51
CA TRP A 242 8.21 -3.94 18.48
C TRP A 242 9.71 -4.25 18.51
N TYR A 243 10.50 -3.18 18.49
CA TYR A 243 11.94 -3.19 18.58
C TYR A 243 12.36 -2.41 19.82
N PRO A 244 12.70 -3.12 20.93
CA PRO A 244 13.24 -2.46 22.11
C PRO A 244 14.63 -1.88 21.82
N LYS A 245 14.95 -0.75 22.45
CA LYS A 245 16.28 -0.14 22.39
C LYS A 245 17.28 -0.83 23.34
N ASP A 246 16.77 -1.47 24.39
CA ASP A 246 17.56 -2.27 25.32
C ASP A 246 18.17 -3.48 24.59
N VAL A 247 19.50 -3.54 24.56
CA VAL A 247 20.30 -4.55 23.85
C VAL A 247 20.04 -5.98 24.36
N GLY A 248 19.55 -6.13 25.60
CA GLY A 248 19.20 -7.43 26.18
C GLY A 248 17.81 -7.95 25.81
N ARG A 249 16.97 -7.17 25.12
CA ARG A 249 15.59 -7.54 24.80
C ARG A 249 15.44 -7.88 23.32
N HIS A 250 14.66 -8.93 23.05
CA HIS A 250 14.37 -9.34 21.68
C HIS A 250 13.16 -8.58 21.09
N PRO A 251 13.14 -8.38 19.76
CA PRO A 251 11.95 -7.91 19.07
C PRO A 251 10.73 -8.79 19.33
N ARG A 252 9.54 -8.19 19.32
CA ARG A 252 8.26 -8.89 19.56
C ARG A 252 7.26 -8.59 18.47
N ILE A 253 6.59 -9.63 17.99
CA ILE A 253 5.47 -9.47 17.07
C ILE A 253 4.31 -8.93 17.88
N LEU A 254 3.72 -7.83 17.44
CA LEU A 254 2.51 -7.25 18.02
C LEU A 254 1.29 -7.69 17.22
N VAL A 255 1.42 -7.64 15.90
CA VAL A 255 0.40 -8.09 14.94
C VAL A 255 1.11 -8.95 13.89
N PRO A 256 0.77 -10.24 13.79
CA PRO A 256 1.31 -11.10 12.74
C PRO A 256 0.71 -10.74 11.36
N PRO A 257 1.37 -11.10 10.25
CA PRO A 257 0.81 -10.91 8.92
C PRO A 257 -0.33 -11.89 8.66
N LYS A 258 -1.29 -11.47 7.83
CA LYS A 258 -2.40 -12.34 7.38
C LYS A 258 -1.95 -13.35 6.33
N GLN A 259 -0.92 -13.00 5.54
CA GLN A 259 -0.34 -13.86 4.52
C GLN A 259 1.19 -13.76 4.55
N VAL A 260 1.84 -14.92 4.44
CA VAL A 260 3.29 -15.06 4.30
C VAL A 260 3.62 -15.75 2.99
N ILE A 261 4.82 -15.50 2.46
CA ILE A 261 5.29 -16.09 1.19
C ILE A 261 6.39 -17.14 1.38
N VAL A 262 6.74 -17.41 2.63
CA VAL A 262 7.73 -18.39 3.08
C VAL A 262 7.14 -19.16 4.26
N PRO A 263 7.69 -20.33 4.62
CA PRO A 263 7.36 -21.00 5.87
C PRO A 263 7.48 -20.04 7.07
N TRP A 264 6.61 -20.22 8.07
CA TRP A 264 6.55 -19.31 9.21
C TRP A 264 7.87 -19.20 9.99
N GLU A 265 8.62 -20.30 10.10
CA GLU A 265 9.91 -20.33 10.77
C GLU A 265 10.94 -19.43 10.07
N GLU A 266 11.01 -19.52 8.73
CA GLU A 266 11.83 -18.63 7.89
C GLU A 266 11.39 -17.18 8.03
N TRP A 267 10.07 -16.92 8.04
CA TRP A 267 9.53 -15.59 8.28
C TRP A 267 10.00 -15.01 9.62
N VAL A 268 9.93 -15.79 10.70
CA VAL A 268 10.37 -15.36 12.04
C VAL A 268 11.86 -15.02 12.04
N PHE A 269 12.69 -15.84 11.40
CA PHE A 269 14.13 -15.59 11.32
C PHE A 269 14.48 -14.36 10.46
N ASP A 270 13.83 -14.19 9.32
CA ASP A 270 14.03 -13.03 8.46
C ASP A 270 13.63 -11.72 9.15
N MET A 271 12.54 -11.75 9.93
CA MET A 271 11.99 -10.55 10.55
C MET A 271 12.64 -10.19 11.89
N LEU A 272 12.95 -11.20 12.71
CA LEU A 272 13.37 -11.02 14.10
C LEU A 272 14.81 -11.51 14.38
N GLY A 273 15.44 -12.18 13.41
CA GLY A 273 16.80 -12.71 13.51
C GLY A 273 16.87 -14.20 13.94
N PRO A 274 18.04 -14.83 13.79
CA PRO A 274 18.21 -16.28 13.96
C PRO A 274 18.04 -16.78 15.41
N SER A 275 18.19 -15.89 16.40
CA SER A 275 17.97 -16.23 17.81
C SER A 275 16.51 -16.10 18.25
N ALA A 276 15.60 -15.75 17.34
CA ALA A 276 14.20 -15.54 17.65
C ALA A 276 13.50 -16.85 18.04
N ARG A 277 12.65 -16.78 19.07
CA ARG A 277 11.84 -17.92 19.48
C ARG A 277 10.65 -18.08 18.54
N ILE A 278 10.56 -19.22 17.88
CA ILE A 278 9.41 -19.57 17.05
C ILE A 278 8.19 -19.84 17.94
N ARG A 279 7.11 -19.12 17.69
CA ARG A 279 5.76 -19.32 18.26
C ARG A 279 4.75 -19.25 17.13
N LYS A 280 3.61 -19.95 17.19
CA LYS A 280 2.65 -19.94 16.09
C LYS A 280 2.03 -18.54 15.91
N PRO A 281 1.57 -18.16 14.70
CA PRO A 281 0.95 -16.85 14.46
C PRO A 281 -0.17 -16.47 15.44
N VAL A 282 -1.02 -17.43 15.79
CA VAL A 282 -2.13 -17.23 16.74
C VAL A 282 -1.66 -16.99 18.19
N ASP A 283 -0.43 -17.38 18.51
CA ASP A 283 0.16 -17.30 19.85
C ASP A 283 1.05 -16.05 20.03
N VAL A 284 1.19 -15.21 18.99
CA VAL A 284 2.06 -14.03 19.00
C VAL A 284 1.32 -12.70 18.92
N SER A 285 0.00 -12.70 18.76
CA SER A 285 -0.76 -11.45 18.76
C SER A 285 -0.84 -10.89 20.19
N GLU A 286 -0.15 -9.77 20.42
CA GLU A 286 -0.14 -9.08 21.72
C GLU A 286 -1.08 -7.87 21.74
N ILE A 287 -1.57 -7.44 20.56
CA ILE A 287 -2.62 -6.42 20.43
C ILE A 287 -3.73 -7.01 19.56
N GLY A 288 -4.95 -7.11 20.10
CA GLY A 288 -6.07 -7.76 19.42
C GLY A 288 -6.37 -7.15 18.04
N GLU A 289 -6.75 -7.98 17.06
CA GLU A 289 -7.05 -7.52 15.69
C GLU A 289 -8.18 -6.48 15.64
N SER A 290 -9.09 -6.47 16.62
CA SER A 290 -10.17 -5.49 16.74
C SER A 290 -9.70 -4.09 17.18
N LEU A 291 -8.47 -3.98 17.69
CA LEU A 291 -7.88 -2.75 18.20
C LEU A 291 -7.05 -2.01 17.13
N ILE A 292 -6.77 -2.66 16.00
CA ILE A 292 -5.85 -2.13 14.99
C ILE A 292 -6.52 -2.09 13.61
N CYS A 293 -6.84 -0.87 13.16
CA CYS A 293 -7.17 -0.60 11.77
C CYS A 293 -5.89 -0.23 11.02
N VAL A 294 -5.75 -0.70 9.78
CA VAL A 294 -4.62 -0.39 8.90
C VAL A 294 -5.08 0.32 7.65
#